data_AF-A0A8X6FXL7-F1
#
_entry.id   AF-A0A8X6FXL7-F1
#
_cell.length_a   1.000
_cell.length_b   1.000
_cell.length_c   1.000
_cell.angle_alpha   90.00
_cell.angle_beta   90.00
_cell.angle_gamma   90.00
#
_symmetry.space_group_name_H-M   'P 1'
#
loop_
_entity.id
_entity.type
_entity.pdbx_description
1 polymer ?
#
loop_
_entity_poly.entity_id
_entity_poly.type
_entity_poly.pdbx_seq_one_letter_code
_entity_poly.pdbx_strand_id
1 'polypeptide(L)'
;MVDGFPYKTKKPKQSSYAKYKSFTSFMKTIMKTSLITSFPVIATSKSWIKRILKITVFILCLIGFSYQTLDFLWMYLGYPTVVNVFISNPYEIVQPGVTICNKNRRRRTFLCSKPLFCSFDNPGEFCKNYPEKCPGKKPSLAYPGRPYLNMIAEDYYYWDETFEESHNESMIEKCEAKIGMKTLPCNNFTQIPVIDAKGEPNTCITIDSLVGQPDAEDTVHPNTYILELTLKTQAEEYISFTDPVMLQIMIHNRRAIINPFSEGSSLQSGAQYNVYVSQTTNERLPPPYDTDCVDYLAMWRENNGTGPLNHMMCVELCKLQKLLDMDECIDKDVDYPHTEELCKRGTRSITSDIVKNCTIECGNPCL
;
A
#
# COMPACT_ATOMS: atom_id res chain seq x y z
N MET A 1 -40.91 -43.35 -78.49
CA MET A 1 -39.80 -42.58 -77.90
C MET A 1 -40.45 -41.41 -77.19
N VAL A 2 -40.59 -41.36 -75.87
CA VAL A 2 -39.53 -41.49 -74.87
C VAL A 2 -40.06 -42.25 -73.64
N ASP A 3 -39.18 -43.11 -73.12
CA ASP A 3 -39.33 -43.95 -71.94
C ASP A 3 -39.56 -43.17 -70.64
N GLY A 4 -40.28 -43.81 -69.72
CA GLY A 4 -40.70 -43.22 -68.46
C GLY A 4 -39.66 -43.20 -67.35
N PHE A 5 -40.09 -42.68 -66.20
CA PHE A 5 -39.58 -43.04 -64.88
C PHE A 5 -40.69 -42.83 -63.83
N PRO A 6 -40.95 -43.80 -62.94
CA PRO A 6 -42.03 -43.70 -61.97
C PRO A 6 -41.61 -42.84 -60.77
N TYR A 7 -42.47 -41.90 -60.39
CA TYR A 7 -42.32 -41.07 -59.19
C TYR A 7 -42.54 -41.93 -57.94
N LYS A 8 -41.44 -42.38 -57.31
CA LYS A 8 -41.50 -43.05 -55.99
C LYS A 8 -41.77 -41.99 -54.91
N THR A 9 -42.98 -42.01 -54.37
CA THR A 9 -43.36 -41.33 -53.13
C THR A 9 -42.42 -41.75 -51.99
N LYS A 10 -41.63 -40.81 -51.47
CA LYS A 10 -40.89 -40.97 -50.20
C LYS A 10 -41.90 -41.07 -49.06
N LYS A 11 -42.09 -42.28 -48.53
CA LYS A 11 -42.77 -42.48 -47.24
C LYS A 11 -41.96 -41.77 -46.14
N PRO A 12 -42.62 -41.15 -45.15
CA PRO A 12 -41.94 -40.58 -44.00
C PRO A 12 -41.22 -41.70 -43.24
N LYS A 13 -39.96 -41.47 -42.85
CA LYS A 13 -39.22 -42.38 -41.95
C LYS A 13 -40.01 -42.47 -40.64
N GLN A 14 -40.83 -43.52 -40.53
CA GLN A 14 -41.39 -43.95 -39.26
C GLN A 14 -40.22 -44.28 -38.33
N SER A 15 -39.96 -43.34 -37.44
CA SER A 15 -39.45 -43.50 -36.08
C SER A 15 -39.50 -44.95 -35.59
N SER A 16 -38.36 -45.65 -35.59
CA SER A 16 -38.26 -47.07 -35.25
C SER A 16 -38.26 -47.30 -33.73
N TYR A 17 -39.40 -47.05 -33.07
CA TYR A 17 -39.58 -47.37 -31.65
C TYR A 17 -40.01 -48.82 -31.38
N ALA A 18 -39.98 -49.71 -32.39
CA ALA A 18 -40.44 -51.10 -32.28
C ALA A 18 -39.34 -52.16 -32.56
N LYS A 19 -38.10 -51.94 -32.11
CA LYS A 19 -36.98 -52.88 -32.39
C LYS A 19 -36.54 -53.77 -31.22
N TYR A 20 -37.16 -53.64 -30.03
CA TYR A 20 -36.73 -54.39 -28.85
C TYR A 20 -37.89 -55.15 -28.21
N LYS A 21 -37.83 -56.49 -28.20
CA LYS A 21 -38.84 -57.39 -27.62
C LYS A 21 -38.85 -57.42 -26.08
N SER A 22 -37.79 -56.94 -25.41
CA SER A 22 -37.72 -56.80 -23.95
C SER A 22 -36.62 -55.81 -23.54
N PHE A 23 -36.75 -55.23 -22.34
CA PHE A 23 -35.75 -54.35 -21.73
C PHE A 23 -34.34 -54.98 -21.69
N THR A 24 -34.28 -56.29 -21.47
CA THR A 24 -33.01 -57.05 -21.45
C THR A 24 -32.31 -57.06 -22.81
N SER A 25 -33.08 -57.19 -23.89
CA SER A 25 -32.53 -57.15 -25.26
C SER A 25 -32.04 -55.76 -25.63
N PHE A 26 -32.70 -54.72 -25.12
CA PHE A 26 -32.28 -53.33 -25.29
C PHE A 26 -30.95 -53.05 -24.59
N MET A 27 -30.85 -53.36 -23.29
CA MET A 27 -29.61 -53.18 -22.52
C MET A 27 -28.43 -53.97 -23.07
N LYS A 28 -28.66 -55.19 -23.57
CA LYS A 28 -27.60 -56.00 -24.18
C LYS A 28 -27.04 -55.38 -25.45
N THR A 29 -27.88 -54.70 -26.24
CA THR A 29 -27.44 -53.99 -27.45
C THR A 29 -26.69 -52.73 -27.09
N ILE A 30 -27.21 -51.91 -26.16
CA ILE A 30 -26.54 -50.69 -25.70
C ILE A 30 -25.16 -50.99 -25.11
N MET A 31 -25.05 -51.99 -24.23
CA MET A 31 -23.77 -52.36 -23.62
C MET A 31 -22.75 -52.82 -24.67
N LYS A 32 -23.19 -53.46 -25.76
CA LYS A 32 -22.31 -53.87 -26.87
C LYS A 32 -21.84 -52.71 -27.74
N THR A 33 -22.64 -51.65 -27.85
CA THR A 33 -22.33 -50.47 -28.66
C THR A 33 -21.79 -49.30 -27.85
N SER A 34 -21.60 -49.47 -26.54
CA SER A 34 -21.10 -48.42 -25.65
C SER A 34 -19.64 -48.08 -25.96
N LEU A 35 -19.30 -46.80 -25.83
CA LEU A 35 -17.93 -46.29 -25.92
C LEU A 35 -17.12 -46.58 -24.64
N ILE A 36 -17.79 -46.93 -23.54
CA ILE A 36 -17.13 -47.38 -22.31
C ILE A 36 -16.51 -48.75 -22.60
N THR A 37 -15.18 -48.79 -22.72
CA THR A 37 -14.42 -49.95 -23.20
C THR A 37 -14.73 -51.26 -22.47
N SER A 38 -15.07 -51.20 -21.19
CA SER A 38 -15.43 -52.38 -20.39
C SER A 38 -16.83 -52.94 -20.73
N PHE A 39 -17.78 -52.12 -21.19
CA PHE A 39 -19.17 -52.53 -21.40
C PHE A 39 -19.34 -53.55 -22.54
N PRO A 40 -18.75 -53.36 -23.74
CA PRO A 40 -18.81 -54.37 -24.81
C PRO A 40 -18.12 -55.68 -24.41
N VAL A 41 -17.01 -55.58 -23.67
CA VAL A 41 -16.18 -56.72 -23.24
C VAL A 41 -16.86 -57.56 -22.15
N ILE A 42 -17.70 -56.94 -21.31
CA ILE A 42 -18.57 -57.60 -20.33
C ILE A 42 -19.79 -58.23 -21.02
N ALA A 43 -20.43 -57.51 -21.96
CA ALA A 43 -21.63 -57.96 -22.66
C ALA A 43 -21.41 -59.14 -23.62
N THR A 44 -20.16 -59.33 -24.07
CA THR A 44 -19.76 -60.41 -25.00
C THR A 44 -19.19 -61.65 -24.30
N SER A 45 -18.90 -61.59 -23.00
CA SER A 45 -18.31 -62.74 -22.30
C SER A 45 -19.32 -63.88 -22.10
N LYS A 46 -18.94 -65.12 -22.45
CA LYS A 46 -19.78 -66.32 -22.31
C LYS A 46 -19.76 -66.94 -20.90
N SER A 47 -18.65 -66.84 -20.18
CA SER A 47 -18.49 -67.44 -18.84
C SER A 47 -18.94 -66.46 -17.76
N TRP A 48 -19.82 -66.93 -16.86
CA TRP A 48 -20.34 -66.13 -15.75
C TRP A 48 -19.21 -65.66 -14.80
N ILE A 49 -18.21 -66.53 -14.53
CA ILE A 49 -17.06 -66.21 -13.67
C ILE A 49 -16.22 -65.09 -14.28
N LYS A 50 -15.89 -65.20 -15.59
CA LYS A 50 -15.14 -64.16 -16.31
C LYS A 50 -15.90 -62.84 -16.36
N ARG A 51 -17.24 -62.91 -16.38
CA ARG A 51 -18.11 -61.72 -16.35
C ARG A 51 -18.02 -61.01 -15.01
N ILE A 52 -18.10 -61.74 -13.89
CA ILE A 52 -17.94 -61.17 -12.54
C ILE A 52 -16.56 -60.52 -12.41
N LEU A 53 -15.48 -61.23 -12.74
CA LEU A 53 -14.12 -60.69 -12.61
C LEU A 53 -13.97 -59.36 -13.36
N LYS A 54 -14.48 -59.28 -14.60
CA LYS A 54 -14.44 -58.04 -15.40
C LYS A 54 -15.29 -56.92 -14.81
N ILE A 55 -16.44 -57.25 -14.22
CA ILE A 55 -17.29 -56.28 -13.51
C ILE A 55 -16.56 -55.78 -12.27
N THR A 56 -15.95 -56.66 -11.47
CA THR A 56 -15.17 -56.29 -10.29
C THR A 56 -14.01 -55.36 -10.65
N VAL A 57 -13.23 -55.72 -11.67
CA VAL A 57 -12.13 -54.87 -12.18
C VAL A 57 -12.67 -53.52 -12.63
N PHE A 58 -13.78 -53.48 -13.40
CA PHE A 58 -14.40 -52.23 -13.83
C PHE A 58 -14.85 -51.36 -12.64
N ILE A 59 -15.48 -51.95 -11.62
CA ILE A 59 -15.92 -51.22 -10.43
C ILE A 59 -14.72 -50.68 -9.65
N LEU A 60 -13.66 -51.48 -9.46
CA LEU A 60 -12.43 -51.02 -8.81
C LEU A 60 -11.78 -49.85 -9.58
N CYS A 61 -11.71 -49.94 -10.90
CA CYS A 61 -11.22 -48.85 -11.74
C CYS A 61 -12.11 -47.60 -11.64
N LEU A 62 -13.44 -47.76 -11.61
CA LEU A 62 -14.38 -46.65 -11.49
C LEU A 62 -14.26 -45.95 -10.13
N ILE A 63 -14.09 -46.72 -9.04
CA ILE A 63 -13.85 -46.19 -7.70
C ILE A 63 -12.53 -45.42 -7.67
N GLY A 64 -11.44 -46.00 -8.19
CA GLY A 64 -10.13 -45.33 -8.26
C GLY A 64 -10.18 -44.04 -9.09
N PHE A 65 -10.84 -44.07 -10.25
CA PHE A 65 -11.06 -42.90 -11.08
C PHE A 65 -11.88 -41.82 -10.35
N SER A 66 -12.96 -42.20 -9.68
CA SER A 66 -13.81 -41.26 -8.95
C SER A 66 -13.06 -40.65 -7.77
N TYR A 67 -12.27 -41.43 -7.03
CA TYR A 67 -11.42 -40.96 -5.95
C TYR A 67 -10.41 -39.92 -6.45
N GLN A 68 -9.65 -40.24 -7.49
CA GLN A 68 -8.67 -39.32 -8.07
C GLN A 68 -9.34 -38.06 -8.65
N THR A 69 -10.49 -38.20 -9.29
CA THR A 69 -11.24 -37.06 -9.83
C THR A 69 -11.73 -36.14 -8.72
N LEU A 70 -12.27 -36.71 -7.63
CA LEU A 70 -12.70 -35.93 -6.47
C LEU A 70 -11.51 -35.23 -5.81
N ASP A 71 -10.38 -35.91 -5.65
CA ASP A 71 -9.16 -35.32 -5.09
C ASP A 71 -8.66 -34.12 -5.90
N PHE A 72 -8.59 -34.26 -7.23
CA PHE A 72 -8.28 -33.12 -8.11
C PHE A 72 -9.32 -32.01 -8.04
N LEU A 73 -10.60 -32.35 -7.94
CA LEU A 73 -11.66 -31.35 -7.79
C LEU A 73 -11.54 -30.60 -6.47
N TRP A 74 -11.21 -31.28 -5.37
CA TRP A 74 -10.94 -30.66 -4.07
C TRP A 74 -9.71 -29.74 -4.13
N MET A 75 -8.64 -30.17 -4.80
CA MET A 75 -7.45 -29.32 -5.01
C MET A 75 -7.78 -28.09 -5.86
N TYR A 76 -8.57 -28.25 -6.93
CA TYR A 76 -8.99 -27.14 -7.78
C TYR A 76 -9.90 -26.14 -7.05
N LEU A 77 -10.89 -26.64 -6.30
CA LEU A 77 -11.82 -25.82 -5.52
C LEU A 77 -11.20 -25.25 -4.23
N GLY A 78 -10.02 -25.72 -3.83
CA GLY A 78 -9.23 -25.12 -2.77
C GLY A 78 -8.49 -23.84 -3.20
N TYR A 79 -8.48 -23.50 -4.49
CA TYR A 79 -7.82 -22.33 -5.07
C TYR A 79 -6.38 -22.09 -4.56
N PRO A 80 -5.49 -23.12 -4.53
CA PRO A 80 -4.14 -22.96 -4.02
C PRO A 80 -3.33 -22.01 -4.90
N THR A 81 -2.48 -21.19 -4.28
CA THR A 81 -1.60 -20.24 -4.96
C THR A 81 -0.12 -20.61 -4.83
N VAL A 82 0.71 -20.13 -5.76
CA VAL A 82 2.17 -20.26 -5.71
C VAL A 82 2.82 -18.90 -5.93
N VAL A 83 3.91 -18.63 -5.22
CA VAL A 83 4.65 -17.37 -5.34
C VAL A 83 5.69 -17.48 -6.45
N ASN A 84 5.65 -16.54 -7.40
CA ASN A 84 6.68 -16.39 -8.41
C ASN A 84 7.46 -15.10 -8.14
N VAL A 85 8.78 -15.20 -8.08
CA VAL A 85 9.67 -14.04 -7.86
C VAL A 85 10.31 -13.66 -9.17
N PHE A 86 10.08 -12.41 -9.60
CA PHE A 86 10.70 -11.84 -10.78
C PHE A 86 11.62 -10.69 -10.38
N ILE A 87 12.83 -10.70 -10.93
CA ILE A 87 13.78 -9.60 -10.80
C ILE A 87 13.99 -9.03 -12.19
N SER A 88 13.59 -7.78 -12.40
CA SER A 88 13.74 -7.07 -13.66
C SER A 88 14.48 -5.75 -13.42
N ASN A 89 15.20 -5.32 -14.45
CA ASN A 89 15.78 -3.98 -14.52
C ASN A 89 14.98 -3.21 -15.57
N PRO A 90 13.89 -2.55 -15.20
CA PRO A 90 13.05 -1.89 -16.18
C PRO A 90 13.79 -0.68 -16.78
N TYR A 91 13.50 -0.38 -18.05
CA TYR A 91 14.03 0.82 -18.72
C TYR A 91 13.37 2.10 -18.21
N GLU A 92 12.21 1.95 -17.58
CA GLU A 92 11.35 3.02 -17.09
C GLU A 92 11.00 2.74 -15.63
N ILE A 93 10.87 3.80 -14.84
CA ILE A 93 10.53 3.76 -13.42
C ILE A 93 9.39 4.74 -13.14
N VAL A 94 8.54 4.39 -12.18
CA VAL A 94 7.53 5.31 -11.68
C VAL A 94 8.19 6.33 -10.75
N GLN A 95 7.88 7.61 -10.92
CA GLN A 95 8.37 8.66 -10.04
C GLN A 95 7.87 8.43 -8.60
N PRO A 96 8.75 8.34 -7.59
CA PRO A 96 8.33 8.26 -6.21
C PRO A 96 7.96 9.65 -5.66
N GLY A 97 7.16 9.67 -4.60
CA GLY A 97 6.99 10.82 -3.73
C GLY A 97 8.14 10.90 -2.73
N VAL A 98 8.53 12.11 -2.37
CA VAL A 98 9.56 12.34 -1.35
C VAL A 98 9.00 13.27 -0.30
N THR A 99 8.91 12.78 0.94
CA THR A 99 8.46 13.58 2.08
C THR A 99 9.64 13.94 2.96
N ILE A 100 9.73 15.22 3.34
CA ILE A 100 10.83 15.80 4.10
C ILE A 100 10.27 16.55 5.30
N CYS A 101 10.81 16.28 6.48
CA CYS A 101 10.46 16.98 7.73
C CYS A 101 11.70 17.58 8.37
N ASN A 102 11.56 18.75 8.98
CA ASN A 102 12.58 19.22 9.92
C ASN A 102 12.36 18.55 11.27
N LYS A 103 13.43 18.09 11.92
CA LYS A 103 13.33 17.60 13.30
C LYS A 103 12.96 18.72 14.27
N ASN A 104 13.36 19.96 13.97
CA ASN A 104 12.87 21.10 14.72
C ASN A 104 11.42 21.37 14.34
N ARG A 105 10.53 21.26 15.32
CA ARG A 105 9.09 21.34 15.14
C ARG A 105 8.60 22.76 14.88
N ARG A 106 9.27 23.75 15.49
CA ARG A 106 8.82 25.15 15.52
C ARG A 106 9.99 26.08 15.24
N ARG A 107 9.77 27.07 14.40
CA ARG A 107 10.74 28.13 14.13
C ARG A 107 10.88 29.05 15.34
N ARG A 108 12.10 29.19 15.85
CA ARG A 108 12.44 30.05 16.99
C ARG A 108 12.01 31.50 16.75
N THR A 109 12.18 32.02 15.53
CA THR A 109 11.76 33.38 15.19
C THR A 109 10.25 33.57 15.29
N PHE A 110 9.46 32.57 14.86
CA PHE A 110 8.01 32.59 15.00
C PHE A 110 7.60 32.53 16.47
N LEU A 111 8.17 31.60 17.25
CA LEU A 111 7.87 31.49 18.67
C LEU A 111 8.19 32.80 19.43
N CYS A 112 9.35 33.39 19.16
CA CYS A 112 9.78 34.62 19.81
C CYS A 112 9.10 35.89 19.29
N SER A 113 8.33 35.81 18.19
CA SER A 113 7.45 36.91 17.80
C SER A 113 6.40 37.21 18.88
N LYS A 114 6.08 36.20 19.72
CA LYS A 114 5.25 36.31 20.92
C LYS A 114 6.17 36.61 22.13
N PRO A 115 6.24 37.86 22.64
CA PRO A 115 7.26 38.27 23.62
C PRO A 115 7.22 37.51 24.95
N LEU A 116 6.06 36.93 25.30
CA LEU A 116 5.87 36.15 26.52
C LEU A 116 6.80 34.93 26.59
N PHE A 117 7.20 34.37 25.44
CA PHE A 117 7.93 33.11 25.38
C PHE A 117 9.44 33.26 25.22
N CYS A 118 9.97 34.49 25.06
CA CYS A 118 11.39 34.68 24.81
C CYS A 118 11.99 35.87 25.56
N SER A 119 13.25 35.69 25.99
CA SER A 119 14.15 36.77 26.35
C SER A 119 14.96 37.24 25.13
N PHE A 120 15.29 38.51 25.05
CA PHE A 120 16.09 39.05 23.94
C PHE A 120 17.45 39.52 24.44
N ASP A 121 18.51 38.96 23.86
CA ASP A 121 19.88 39.36 24.16
C ASP A 121 20.39 40.44 23.19
N ASN A 122 21.54 41.03 23.53
CA ASN A 122 22.29 41.80 22.54
C ASN A 122 22.80 40.85 21.43
N PRO A 123 22.60 41.15 20.14
CA PRO A 123 23.04 40.28 19.04
C PRO A 123 24.53 39.90 19.09
N GLY A 124 25.41 40.80 19.56
CA GLY A 124 26.84 40.51 19.70
C GLY A 124 27.13 39.45 20.77
N GLU A 125 26.44 39.52 21.89
CA GLU A 125 26.55 38.54 22.98
C GLU A 125 25.88 37.22 22.61
N PHE A 126 24.71 37.29 21.97
CA PHE A 126 24.02 36.12 21.45
C PHE A 126 24.91 35.30 20.51
N CYS A 127 25.56 35.94 19.53
CA CYS A 127 26.45 35.23 18.61
C CYS A 127 27.74 34.73 19.26
N LYS A 128 28.17 35.35 20.37
CA LYS A 128 29.32 34.86 21.13
C LYS A 128 28.98 33.56 21.86
N ASN A 129 27.76 33.47 22.41
CA ASN A 129 27.30 32.31 23.15
C ASN A 129 26.75 31.18 22.24
N TYR A 130 26.18 31.54 21.10
CA TYR A 130 25.53 30.63 20.15
C TYR A 130 25.98 30.88 18.71
N PRO A 131 27.27 30.64 18.39
CA PRO A 131 27.83 30.97 17.09
C PRO A 131 27.16 30.22 15.93
N GLU A 132 26.71 28.98 16.16
CA GLU A 132 25.97 28.16 15.17
C GLU A 132 24.62 28.77 14.76
N LYS A 133 24.04 29.64 15.58
CA LYS A 133 22.71 30.25 15.35
C LYS A 133 22.79 31.62 14.70
N CYS A 134 24.00 32.08 14.38
CA CYS A 134 24.21 33.39 13.76
C CYS A 134 24.46 33.26 12.26
N PRO A 135 23.52 33.75 11.42
CA PRO A 135 23.64 33.64 9.97
C PRO A 135 24.96 34.25 9.47
N GLY A 136 25.82 33.40 8.90
CA GLY A 136 27.13 33.82 8.38
C GLY A 136 28.05 34.49 9.41
N LYS A 137 27.88 34.18 10.72
CA LYS A 137 28.64 34.78 11.83
C LYS A 137 28.55 36.30 11.92
N LYS A 138 27.46 36.90 11.41
CA LYS A 138 27.22 38.35 11.45
C LYS A 138 26.19 38.70 12.53
N PRO A 139 26.59 39.36 13.64
CA PRO A 139 25.67 39.75 14.70
C PRO A 139 24.52 40.63 14.23
N SER A 140 24.72 41.49 13.25
CA SER A 140 23.67 42.37 12.71
C SER A 140 22.53 41.64 12.00
N LEU A 141 22.73 40.37 11.62
CA LEU A 141 21.72 39.53 10.97
C LEU A 141 21.12 38.49 11.91
N ALA A 142 21.60 38.41 13.16
CA ALA A 142 21.13 37.43 14.12
C ALA A 142 19.81 37.90 14.75
N TYR A 143 18.87 36.97 14.89
CA TYR A 143 17.69 37.17 15.71
C TYR A 143 18.00 36.69 17.14
N PRO A 144 18.15 37.58 18.14
CA PRO A 144 18.70 37.21 19.45
C PRO A 144 17.63 36.77 20.46
N GLY A 145 16.51 36.21 19.99
CA GLY A 145 15.46 35.67 20.86
C GLY A 145 15.84 34.31 21.46
N ARG A 146 15.88 34.21 22.78
CA ARG A 146 16.07 32.96 23.54
C ARG A 146 14.75 32.49 24.14
N PRO A 147 14.23 31.32 23.72
CA PRO A 147 12.98 30.79 24.24
C PRO A 147 13.07 30.31 25.69
N TYR A 148 12.03 30.56 26.48
CA TYR A 148 11.85 30.01 27.82
C TYR A 148 11.36 28.55 27.73
N LEU A 149 12.29 27.59 27.77
CA LEU A 149 11.98 26.16 27.57
C LEU A 149 10.90 25.61 28.52
N ASN A 150 10.81 26.13 29.73
CA ASN A 150 9.79 25.77 30.71
C ASN A 150 8.37 26.23 30.34
N MET A 151 8.24 27.36 29.61
CA MET A 151 6.94 27.89 29.18
C MET A 151 6.43 27.26 27.87
N ILE A 152 7.32 26.59 27.12
CA ILE A 152 7.00 25.92 25.86
C ILE A 152 6.48 24.49 26.11
N ALA A 153 6.65 23.99 27.34
CA ALA A 153 6.28 22.64 27.74
C ALA A 153 4.77 22.43 27.98
N GLU A 154 3.93 23.50 27.96
CA GLU A 154 2.50 23.39 28.26
C GLU A 154 1.65 22.98 27.03
N ASP A 155 1.59 21.66 26.83
CA ASP A 155 0.51 20.71 26.47
C ASP A 155 -0.76 21.08 25.66
N TYR A 156 -0.95 22.28 25.09
CA TYR A 156 -2.04 22.51 24.13
C TYR A 156 -1.51 22.76 22.72
N TYR A 157 -1.89 21.88 21.81
CA TYR A 157 -1.54 21.97 20.40
C TYR A 157 -2.77 22.28 19.57
N TYR A 158 -2.66 23.31 18.74
CA TYR A 158 -3.65 23.64 17.72
C TYR A 158 -3.00 23.44 16.36
N TRP A 159 -3.58 22.60 15.52
CA TRP A 159 -3.02 22.30 14.20
C TRP A 159 -2.89 23.52 13.31
N ASP A 160 -3.84 24.46 13.37
CA ASP A 160 -3.77 25.73 12.65
C ASP A 160 -2.51 26.53 13.01
N GLU A 161 -2.13 26.56 14.29
CA GLU A 161 -0.86 27.18 14.72
C GLU A 161 0.35 26.35 14.28
N THR A 162 0.24 25.02 14.32
CA THR A 162 1.32 24.09 13.91
C THR A 162 1.78 24.37 12.47
N PHE A 163 0.85 24.57 11.53
CA PHE A 163 1.19 24.87 10.12
C PHE A 163 1.93 26.20 9.93
N GLU A 164 1.70 27.17 10.80
CA GLU A 164 2.39 28.48 10.74
C GLU A 164 3.75 28.45 11.44
N GLU A 165 3.85 27.77 12.58
CA GLU A 165 5.07 27.73 13.39
C GLU A 165 6.14 26.80 12.82
N SER A 166 5.72 25.78 12.08
CA SER A 166 6.60 24.77 11.51
C SER A 166 7.46 25.33 10.37
N HIS A 167 8.37 24.49 9.89
CA HIS A 167 9.17 24.81 8.73
C HIS A 167 8.40 24.56 7.43
N ASN A 168 8.61 25.43 6.45
CA ASN A 168 7.92 25.41 5.16
C ASN A 168 8.87 25.16 3.99
N GLU A 169 8.40 25.34 2.76
CA GLU A 169 9.14 25.10 1.51
C GLU A 169 10.50 25.81 1.42
N SER A 170 10.75 26.84 2.24
CA SER A 170 12.06 27.50 2.35
C SER A 170 13.20 26.55 2.77
N MET A 171 12.88 25.39 3.33
CA MET A 171 13.84 24.32 3.58
C MET A 171 14.40 23.70 2.28
N ILE A 172 13.68 23.79 1.17
CA ILE A 172 14.09 23.23 -0.11
C ILE A 172 14.71 24.36 -0.93
N GLU A 173 16.04 24.47 -0.88
CA GLU A 173 16.76 25.49 -1.64
C GLU A 173 16.79 25.17 -3.14
N LYS A 174 16.91 23.88 -3.47
CA LYS A 174 16.97 23.40 -4.85
C LYS A 174 16.29 22.05 -4.96
N CYS A 175 15.45 21.88 -5.98
CA CYS A 175 14.83 20.60 -6.33
C CYS A 175 14.81 20.45 -7.85
N GLU A 176 15.59 19.50 -8.36
CA GLU A 176 15.75 19.26 -9.79
C GLU A 176 15.69 17.76 -10.12
N ALA A 177 14.81 17.39 -11.04
CA ALA A 177 14.79 16.08 -11.68
C ALA A 177 15.67 16.11 -12.94
N LYS A 178 16.71 15.29 -12.94
CA LYS A 178 17.63 15.11 -14.07
C LYS A 178 17.24 13.84 -14.84
N ILE A 179 16.97 14.01 -16.13
CA ILE A 179 16.53 12.95 -17.04
C ILE A 179 17.38 13.02 -18.31
N GLY A 180 18.42 12.18 -18.37
CA GLY A 180 19.43 12.28 -19.42
C GLY A 180 20.10 13.66 -19.42
N MET A 181 19.88 14.46 -20.48
CA MET A 181 20.40 15.83 -20.58
C MET A 181 19.41 16.91 -20.12
N LYS A 182 18.15 16.54 -19.83
CA LYS A 182 17.13 17.50 -19.39
C LYS A 182 17.15 17.63 -17.89
N THR A 183 17.01 18.86 -17.41
CA THR A 183 16.80 19.17 -15.99
C THR A 183 15.45 19.85 -15.86
N LEU A 184 14.58 19.31 -15.02
CA LEU A 184 13.24 19.82 -14.76
C LEU A 184 13.15 20.25 -13.29
N PRO A 185 12.64 21.44 -12.98
CA PRO A 185 12.37 21.81 -11.60
C PRO A 185 11.24 20.94 -11.05
N CYS A 186 11.32 20.59 -9.76
CA CYS A 186 10.17 20.00 -9.07
C CYS A 186 9.08 21.06 -8.94
N ASN A 187 7.83 20.65 -9.13
CA ASN A 187 6.66 21.49 -8.92
C ASN A 187 5.76 20.80 -7.89
N ASN A 188 4.81 21.52 -7.31
CA ASN A 188 3.82 20.98 -6.37
C ASN A 188 4.41 20.41 -5.06
N PHE A 189 4.46 21.27 -4.05
CA PHE A 189 4.82 20.90 -2.68
C PHE A 189 3.54 20.86 -1.84
N THR A 190 3.31 19.75 -1.15
CA THR A 190 2.15 19.57 -0.28
C THR A 190 2.60 19.47 1.16
N GLN A 191 2.05 20.29 2.04
CA GLN A 191 2.29 20.14 3.47
C GLN A 191 1.41 19.03 4.04
N ILE A 192 1.99 18.20 4.89
CA ILE A 192 1.28 17.10 5.56
C ILE A 192 1.47 17.22 7.08
N PRO A 193 0.41 17.01 7.87
CA PRO A 193 0.51 16.97 9.32
C PRO A 193 1.11 15.64 9.76
N VAL A 194 2.05 15.66 10.71
CA VAL A 194 2.64 14.45 11.27
C VAL A 194 2.85 14.59 12.77
N ILE A 195 3.03 13.47 13.43
CA ILE A 195 3.35 13.41 14.86
C ILE A 195 4.77 12.85 15.00
N ASP A 196 5.60 13.48 15.82
CA ASP A 196 6.95 12.98 16.07
C ASP A 196 6.95 11.82 17.11
N ALA A 197 8.12 11.21 17.34
CA ALA A 197 8.25 10.10 18.29
C ALA A 197 7.90 10.44 19.75
N LYS A 198 7.71 11.73 20.10
CA LYS A 198 7.29 12.19 21.42
C LYS A 198 5.78 12.44 21.50
N GLY A 199 5.05 12.35 20.40
CA GLY A 199 3.64 12.73 20.33
C GLY A 199 3.42 14.20 20.03
N GLU A 200 4.42 14.93 19.54
CA GLU A 200 4.31 16.36 19.28
C GLU A 200 3.97 16.61 17.79
N PRO A 201 3.03 17.54 17.48
CA PRO A 201 2.61 17.80 16.11
C PRO A 201 3.64 18.62 15.36
N ASN A 202 3.94 18.19 14.14
CA ASN A 202 4.86 18.81 13.21
C ASN A 202 4.27 18.80 11.79
N THR A 203 4.90 19.49 10.86
CA THR A 203 4.52 19.41 9.45
C THR A 203 5.71 19.01 8.59
N CYS A 204 5.40 18.26 7.54
CA CYS A 204 6.37 17.85 6.54
C CYS A 204 5.94 18.31 5.16
N ILE A 205 6.84 18.22 4.20
CA ILE A 205 6.61 18.63 2.82
C ILE A 205 6.81 17.41 1.93
N THR A 206 5.75 17.05 1.21
CA THR A 206 5.77 16.02 0.18
C THR A 206 5.91 16.67 -1.18
N ILE A 207 6.92 16.24 -1.93
CA ILE A 207 7.16 16.65 -3.31
C ILE A 207 6.28 15.79 -4.23
N ASP A 208 5.56 16.43 -5.16
CA ASP A 208 4.77 15.78 -6.20
C ASP A 208 3.67 14.83 -5.68
N SER A 209 3.01 15.15 -4.56
CA SER A 209 1.91 14.34 -4.02
C SER A 209 0.74 14.19 -5.00
N LEU A 210 0.17 12.98 -5.08
CA LEU A 210 -1.06 12.65 -5.82
C LEU A 210 -2.27 12.41 -4.90
N VAL A 211 -2.11 12.68 -3.61
CA VAL A 211 -3.20 12.60 -2.63
C VAL A 211 -4.31 13.59 -3.02
N GLY A 212 -5.56 13.13 -2.95
CA GLY A 212 -6.74 13.89 -3.39
C GLY A 212 -6.95 13.93 -4.90
N GLN A 213 -6.18 13.15 -5.67
CA GLN A 213 -6.27 13.11 -7.14
C GLN A 213 -6.58 11.68 -7.62
N PRO A 214 -7.84 11.21 -7.49
CA PRO A 214 -8.22 9.81 -7.76
C PRO A 214 -7.89 9.34 -9.19
N ASP A 215 -8.01 10.26 -10.16
CA ASP A 215 -7.80 9.99 -11.58
C ASP A 215 -6.36 10.28 -12.06
N ALA A 216 -5.45 10.64 -11.15
CA ALA A 216 -4.07 10.95 -11.55
C ALA A 216 -3.29 9.68 -11.94
N GLU A 217 -2.72 9.73 -13.14
CA GLU A 217 -1.82 8.69 -13.65
C GLU A 217 -0.42 8.82 -13.05
N ASP A 218 0.28 7.70 -12.96
CA ASP A 218 1.66 7.67 -12.53
C ASP A 218 2.56 8.32 -13.57
N THR A 219 3.42 9.23 -13.13
CA THR A 219 4.46 9.79 -14.00
C THR A 219 5.61 8.81 -14.10
N VAL A 220 5.94 8.41 -15.33
CA VAL A 220 6.99 7.44 -15.63
C VAL A 220 8.18 8.15 -16.27
N HIS A 221 9.39 7.80 -15.82
CA HIS A 221 10.66 8.34 -16.32
C HIS A 221 11.59 7.21 -16.73
N PRO A 222 12.58 7.43 -17.61
CA PRO A 222 13.61 6.42 -17.84
C PRO A 222 14.40 6.14 -16.55
N ASN A 223 14.99 4.96 -16.43
CA ASN A 223 15.79 4.54 -15.28
C ASN A 223 17.10 5.34 -15.04
N THR A 224 17.34 6.36 -15.86
CA THR A 224 18.39 7.38 -15.68
C THR A 224 17.92 8.59 -14.86
N TYR A 225 16.67 8.57 -14.38
CA TYR A 225 16.10 9.61 -13.53
C TYR A 225 16.87 9.78 -12.21
N ILE A 226 17.29 11.00 -11.92
CA ILE A 226 17.95 11.38 -10.68
C ILE A 226 17.25 12.60 -10.09
N LEU A 227 16.81 12.51 -8.83
CA LEU A 227 16.30 13.64 -8.08
C LEU A 227 17.42 14.27 -7.24
N GLU A 228 17.76 15.52 -7.52
CA GLU A 228 18.77 16.28 -6.79
C GLU A 228 18.09 17.32 -5.88
N LEU A 229 18.36 17.21 -4.58
CA LEU A 229 17.81 18.08 -3.55
C LEU A 229 18.95 18.82 -2.83
N THR A 230 18.83 20.14 -2.71
CA THR A 230 19.63 20.94 -1.77
C THR A 230 18.71 21.43 -0.67
N LEU A 231 18.97 20.98 0.56
CA LEU A 231 18.10 21.23 1.71
C LEU A 231 18.78 22.15 2.73
N LYS A 232 18.05 23.18 3.16
CA LYS A 232 18.39 24.06 4.27
C LYS A 232 17.79 23.48 5.55
N THR A 233 18.67 23.06 6.46
CA THR A 233 18.26 22.54 7.76
C THR A 233 17.76 23.63 8.73
N GLN A 234 18.04 24.91 8.42
CA GLN A 234 17.62 26.09 9.18
C GLN A 234 18.00 25.97 10.66
N ALA A 235 19.27 25.63 10.92
CA ALA A 235 19.81 25.44 12.26
C ALA A 235 19.57 26.65 13.19
N GLU A 236 19.59 27.85 12.64
CA GLU A 236 19.33 29.13 13.31
C GLU A 236 17.90 29.26 13.89
N GLU A 237 16.96 28.46 13.40
CA GLU A 237 15.55 28.44 13.82
C GLU A 237 15.27 27.41 14.93
N TYR A 238 16.26 26.62 15.33
CA TYR A 238 16.07 25.62 16.38
C TYR A 238 15.83 26.29 17.74
N ILE A 239 14.77 25.85 18.43
CA ILE A 239 14.43 26.34 19.78
C ILE A 239 15.50 25.93 20.79
N SER A 240 15.88 24.66 20.79
CA SER A 240 16.89 24.11 21.69
C SER A 240 18.27 24.20 21.04
N PHE A 241 19.23 24.77 21.78
CA PHE A 241 20.60 24.93 21.32
C PHE A 241 21.40 23.62 21.31
N THR A 242 20.94 22.61 22.05
CA THR A 242 21.59 21.30 22.14
C THR A 242 20.99 20.26 21.20
N ASP A 243 19.88 20.58 20.54
CA ASP A 243 19.20 19.62 19.69
C ASP A 243 19.99 19.37 18.40
N PRO A 244 20.14 18.09 17.99
CA PRO A 244 20.85 17.75 16.77
C PRO A 244 20.07 18.26 15.56
N VAL A 245 20.76 18.97 14.66
CA VAL A 245 20.20 19.52 13.43
C VAL A 245 20.06 18.41 12.40
N MET A 246 18.82 17.96 12.18
CA MET A 246 18.51 16.80 11.34
C MET A 246 17.21 17.01 10.56
N LEU A 247 17.14 16.35 9.41
CA LEU A 247 15.92 16.20 8.62
C LEU A 247 15.48 14.75 8.64
N GLN A 248 14.18 14.48 8.62
CA GLN A 248 13.64 13.17 8.29
C GLN A 248 13.25 13.14 6.82
N ILE A 249 13.56 12.06 6.13
CA ILE A 249 13.18 11.85 4.73
C ILE A 249 12.53 10.49 4.56
N MET A 250 11.51 10.42 3.72
CA MET A 250 10.89 9.17 3.29
C MET A 250 10.64 9.20 1.79
N ILE A 251 10.98 8.10 1.11
CA ILE A 251 10.69 7.86 -0.31
C ILE A 251 9.56 6.85 -0.37
N HIS A 252 8.44 7.22 -0.99
CA HIS A 252 7.23 6.40 -0.98
C HIS A 252 6.41 6.54 -2.27
N ASN A 253 5.31 5.80 -2.36
CA ASN A 253 4.33 5.98 -3.44
C ASN A 253 3.69 7.37 -3.36
N ARG A 254 3.58 8.09 -4.48
CA ARG A 254 3.03 9.46 -4.54
C ARG A 254 1.58 9.59 -4.07
N ARG A 255 0.82 8.50 -4.06
CA ARG A 255 -0.57 8.45 -3.57
C ARG A 255 -0.67 8.28 -2.05
N ALA A 256 0.44 7.94 -1.38
CA ALA A 256 0.48 7.71 0.06
C ALA A 256 0.86 8.99 0.82
N ILE A 257 0.23 9.21 1.97
CA ILE A 257 0.72 10.14 2.99
C ILE A 257 1.44 9.31 4.05
N ILE A 258 2.72 9.59 4.30
CA ILE A 258 3.55 8.82 5.22
C ILE A 258 4.14 9.75 6.26
N ASN A 259 4.27 9.28 7.50
CA ASN A 259 4.99 9.97 8.57
C ASN A 259 6.48 9.56 8.56
N PRO A 260 7.42 10.44 8.15
CA PRO A 260 8.84 10.09 8.09
C PRO A 260 9.50 9.93 9.46
N PHE A 261 8.85 10.31 10.56
CA PHE A 261 9.37 10.05 11.90
C PHE A 261 9.22 8.59 12.34
N SER A 262 8.27 7.85 11.75
CA SER A 262 8.04 6.43 12.04
C SER A 262 8.80 5.52 11.05
N GLU A 263 8.68 5.78 9.74
CA GLU A 263 9.21 4.91 8.69
C GLU A 263 10.43 5.49 7.93
N GLY A 264 10.76 6.76 8.18
CA GLY A 264 11.77 7.48 7.41
C GLY A 264 13.21 7.28 7.90
N SER A 265 14.13 7.96 7.20
CA SER A 265 15.55 8.01 7.52
C SER A 265 15.95 9.40 8.02
N SER A 266 16.80 9.43 9.05
CA SER A 266 17.36 10.68 9.57
C SER A 266 18.62 11.11 8.80
N LEU A 267 18.61 12.32 8.27
CA LEU A 267 19.75 12.96 7.60
C LEU A 267 20.36 14.03 8.51
N GLN A 268 21.69 14.00 8.68
CA GLN A 268 22.43 15.01 9.42
C GLN A 268 22.82 16.19 8.52
N SER A 269 22.86 17.38 9.10
CA SER A 269 23.29 18.59 8.40
C SER A 269 24.77 18.51 7.97
N GLY A 270 25.11 19.13 6.84
CA GLY A 270 26.50 19.28 6.37
C GLY A 270 27.09 18.07 5.64
N ALA A 271 26.27 17.04 5.34
CA ALA A 271 26.66 15.87 4.58
C ALA A 271 25.94 15.81 3.22
N GLN A 272 26.58 15.16 2.25
CA GLN A 272 25.96 14.79 0.97
C GLN A 272 25.57 13.32 1.02
N TYR A 273 24.30 13.03 0.69
CA TYR A 273 23.74 11.67 0.71
C TYR A 273 23.43 11.21 -0.72
N ASN A 274 23.88 10.01 -1.07
CA ASN A 274 23.49 9.34 -2.32
C ASN A 274 22.53 8.20 -1.95
N VAL A 275 21.27 8.32 -2.37
CA VAL A 275 20.22 7.33 -2.09
C VAL A 275 19.93 6.55 -3.36
N TYR A 276 20.10 5.23 -3.30
CA TYR A 276 19.77 4.32 -4.38
C TYR A 276 18.47 3.60 -4.04
N VAL A 277 17.49 3.65 -4.94
CA VAL A 277 16.13 3.14 -4.72
C VAL A 277 15.91 1.90 -5.56
N SER A 278 15.35 0.87 -4.95
CA SER A 278 14.83 -0.33 -5.63
C SER A 278 13.34 -0.46 -5.33
N GLN A 279 12.52 -0.56 -6.37
CA GLN A 279 11.09 -0.78 -6.21
C GLN A 279 10.79 -2.26 -6.00
N THR A 280 9.91 -2.57 -5.04
CA THR A 280 9.37 -3.91 -4.83
C THR A 280 7.85 -3.82 -4.90
N THR A 281 7.23 -4.67 -5.73
CA THR A 281 5.78 -4.74 -5.90
C THR A 281 5.33 -6.16 -5.55
N ASN A 282 4.24 -6.29 -4.79
CA ASN A 282 3.70 -7.58 -4.36
C ASN A 282 2.30 -7.77 -4.93
N GLU A 283 2.20 -8.53 -6.02
CA GLU A 283 0.92 -8.81 -6.67
C GLU A 283 0.28 -10.07 -6.06
N ARG A 284 -0.91 -9.92 -5.46
CA ARG A 284 -1.71 -11.02 -4.91
C ARG A 284 -3.00 -11.19 -5.72
N LEU A 285 -3.53 -12.40 -5.73
CA LEU A 285 -4.76 -12.69 -6.44
C LEU A 285 -5.99 -12.29 -5.59
N PRO A 286 -7.02 -11.69 -6.18
CA PRO A 286 -8.26 -11.36 -5.45
C PRO A 286 -9.06 -12.63 -5.11
N PRO A 287 -10.14 -12.54 -4.33
CA PRO A 287 -11.08 -13.65 -4.15
C PRO A 287 -11.52 -14.27 -5.50
N PRO A 288 -11.63 -15.61 -5.62
CA PRO A 288 -11.74 -16.61 -4.54
C PRO A 288 -10.41 -17.28 -4.11
N TYR A 289 -9.25 -16.74 -4.50
CA TYR A 289 -7.96 -17.30 -4.10
C TYR A 289 -7.68 -17.10 -2.61
N ASP A 290 -6.87 -17.98 -2.04
CA ASP A 290 -6.53 -18.03 -0.61
C ASP A 290 -5.72 -16.80 -0.10
N THR A 291 -5.29 -15.94 -1.02
CA THR A 291 -4.59 -14.69 -0.72
C THR A 291 -5.47 -13.63 -0.08
N ASP A 292 -6.80 -13.70 -0.27
CA ASP A 292 -7.84 -12.82 0.33
C ASP A 292 -7.40 -11.34 0.43
N CYS A 293 -6.86 -10.83 -0.67
CA CYS A 293 -6.25 -9.50 -0.69
C CYS A 293 -7.31 -8.41 -0.81
N VAL A 294 -6.96 -7.21 -0.33
CA VAL A 294 -7.77 -6.00 -0.38
C VAL A 294 -7.24 -5.07 -1.47
N ASP A 295 -8.12 -4.62 -2.36
CA ASP A 295 -7.80 -3.63 -3.39
C ASP A 295 -7.88 -2.22 -2.80
N TYR A 296 -6.85 -1.87 -2.03
CA TYR A 296 -6.72 -0.54 -1.43
C TYR A 296 -6.67 0.58 -2.46
N LEU A 297 -6.14 0.33 -3.67
CA LEU A 297 -6.08 1.35 -4.71
C LEU A 297 -7.46 1.67 -5.27
N ALA A 298 -8.32 0.66 -5.47
CA ALA A 298 -9.72 0.87 -5.81
C ALA A 298 -10.44 1.67 -4.71
N MET A 299 -10.31 1.27 -3.44
CA MET A 299 -10.90 1.98 -2.31
C MET A 299 -10.41 3.44 -2.23
N TRP A 300 -9.11 3.67 -2.46
CA TRP A 300 -8.52 5.01 -2.47
C TRP A 300 -9.12 5.89 -3.56
N ARG A 301 -9.34 5.34 -4.77
CA ARG A 301 -10.00 6.06 -5.86
C ARG A 301 -11.46 6.38 -5.54
N GLU A 302 -12.20 5.40 -5.00
CA GLU A 302 -13.59 5.56 -4.58
C GLU A 302 -13.73 6.63 -3.49
N ASN A 303 -12.72 6.76 -2.62
CA ASN A 303 -12.64 7.77 -1.57
C ASN A 303 -11.96 9.08 -2.05
N ASN A 304 -12.18 9.49 -3.30
CA ASN A 304 -11.67 10.74 -3.87
C ASN A 304 -10.14 10.93 -3.73
N GLY A 305 -9.37 9.85 -3.82
CA GLY A 305 -7.91 9.90 -3.73
C GLY A 305 -7.39 9.98 -2.29
N THR A 306 -8.10 9.40 -1.33
CA THR A 306 -7.71 9.41 0.09
C THR A 306 -7.85 8.02 0.72
N GLY A 307 -7.20 7.80 1.86
CA GLY A 307 -7.25 6.54 2.59
C GLY A 307 -5.97 5.70 2.48
N PRO A 308 -5.99 4.48 3.02
CA PRO A 308 -4.82 3.63 3.12
C PRO A 308 -4.52 2.95 1.78
N LEU A 309 -3.24 2.73 1.49
CA LEU A 309 -2.78 2.03 0.28
C LEU A 309 -2.14 0.67 0.57
N ASN A 310 -1.97 0.34 1.85
CA ASN A 310 -1.40 -0.93 2.28
C ASN A 310 -1.92 -1.29 3.67
N HIS A 311 -1.58 -2.51 4.11
CA HIS A 311 -1.99 -3.06 5.40
C HIS A 311 -1.62 -2.16 6.59
N MET A 312 -0.39 -1.65 6.63
CA MET A 312 0.08 -0.83 7.76
C MET A 312 -0.67 0.51 7.84
N MET A 313 -0.86 1.20 6.71
CA MET A 313 -1.67 2.41 6.65
C MET A 313 -3.12 2.15 7.07
N CYS A 314 -3.68 0.99 6.71
CA CYS A 314 -5.03 0.60 7.14
C CYS A 314 -5.09 0.42 8.65
N VAL A 315 -4.09 -0.24 9.25
CA VAL A 315 -4.03 -0.45 10.69
C VAL A 315 -3.95 0.89 11.42
N GLU A 316 -3.07 1.80 10.99
CA GLU A 316 -2.93 3.13 11.62
C GLU A 316 -4.21 3.98 11.45
N LEU A 317 -4.84 3.95 10.27
CA LEU A 317 -6.12 4.63 10.05
C LEU A 317 -7.25 4.03 10.91
N CYS A 318 -7.29 2.70 11.05
CA CYS A 318 -8.26 2.04 11.92
C CYS A 318 -8.06 2.45 13.38
N LYS A 319 -6.82 2.50 13.88
CA LYS A 319 -6.54 2.97 15.24
C LYS A 319 -7.08 4.39 15.45
N LEU A 320 -6.78 5.30 14.51
CA LEU A 320 -7.28 6.67 14.51
C LEU A 320 -8.81 6.69 14.59
N GLN A 321 -9.48 5.98 13.69
CA GLN A 321 -10.95 5.93 13.63
C GLN A 321 -11.58 5.36 14.91
N LYS A 322 -11.00 4.29 15.49
CA LYS A 322 -11.52 3.72 16.75
C LYS A 322 -11.40 4.71 17.91
N LEU A 323 -10.32 5.47 18.00
CA LEU A 323 -10.17 6.49 19.04
C LEU A 323 -11.19 7.62 18.84
N LEU A 324 -11.41 8.06 17.60
CA LEU A 324 -12.44 9.06 17.29
C LEU A 324 -13.86 8.57 17.63
N ASP A 325 -14.19 7.33 17.30
CA ASP A 325 -15.49 6.71 17.62
C ASP A 325 -15.72 6.61 19.14
N MET A 326 -14.64 6.55 19.93
CA MET A 326 -14.66 6.48 21.38
C MET A 326 -14.61 7.86 22.06
N ASP A 327 -14.54 8.96 21.28
CA ASP A 327 -14.34 10.33 21.79
C ASP A 327 -13.06 10.46 22.63
N GLU A 328 -12.01 9.74 22.24
CA GLU A 328 -10.69 9.74 22.88
C GLU A 328 -9.70 10.61 22.09
N CYS A 329 -8.76 11.23 22.79
CA CYS A 329 -7.66 11.95 22.16
C CYS A 329 -6.70 10.99 21.43
N ILE A 330 -5.96 11.49 20.44
CA ILE A 330 -5.00 10.70 19.68
C ILE A 330 -3.63 10.78 20.35
N ASP A 331 -3.10 9.62 20.75
CA ASP A 331 -1.77 9.52 21.34
C ASP A 331 -0.69 9.27 20.28
N LYS A 332 0.56 9.25 20.74
CA LYS A 332 1.75 9.11 19.91
C LYS A 332 1.94 7.75 19.22
N ASP A 333 1.14 6.74 19.56
CA ASP A 333 1.25 5.37 19.02
C ASP A 333 0.34 5.18 17.78
N VAL A 334 -0.26 6.28 17.28
CA VAL A 334 -1.01 6.38 16.03
C VAL A 334 -0.19 7.21 15.05
N ASP A 335 0.37 6.55 14.03
CA ASP A 335 1.29 7.18 13.08
C ASP A 335 0.60 7.76 11.84
N TYR A 336 -0.71 7.53 11.67
CA TYR A 336 -1.45 8.00 10.51
C TYR A 336 -1.49 9.54 10.48
N PRO A 337 -1.10 10.21 9.38
CA PRO A 337 -1.19 11.66 9.26
C PRO A 337 -2.62 12.19 9.47
N HIS A 338 -2.82 13.09 10.44
CA HIS A 338 -4.14 13.65 10.77
C HIS A 338 -4.05 15.03 11.44
N THR A 339 -5.19 15.70 11.60
CA THR A 339 -5.33 16.97 12.34
C THR A 339 -6.27 16.89 13.54
N GLU A 340 -6.55 15.68 14.02
CA GLU A 340 -7.38 15.44 15.21
C GLU A 340 -6.70 15.87 16.53
N GLU A 341 -7.50 15.98 17.59
CA GLU A 341 -7.04 16.40 18.93
C GLU A 341 -6.01 15.42 19.51
N LEU A 342 -4.86 15.96 19.91
CA LEU A 342 -3.77 15.18 20.48
C LEU A 342 -3.90 15.03 21.99
N CYS A 343 -3.51 13.87 22.49
CA CYS A 343 -3.41 13.64 23.91
C CYS A 343 -2.31 14.49 24.57
N LYS A 344 -2.55 14.85 25.84
CA LYS A 344 -1.52 15.43 26.70
C LYS A 344 -0.33 14.49 26.81
N ARG A 345 0.87 15.05 26.91
CA ARG A 345 2.11 14.27 26.91
C ARG A 345 2.09 13.16 27.96
N GLY A 346 2.39 11.93 27.53
CA GLY A 346 2.43 10.75 28.40
C GLY A 346 1.08 10.10 28.66
N THR A 347 -0.02 10.69 28.18
CA THR A 347 -1.33 10.03 28.13
C THR A 347 -1.35 9.03 26.98
N ARG A 348 -1.99 7.88 27.22
CA ARG A 348 -2.13 6.81 26.23
C ARG A 348 -3.59 6.41 26.16
N SER A 349 -4.16 6.50 24.97
CA SER A 349 -5.53 6.11 24.63
C SER A 349 -5.55 4.78 23.90
N ILE A 350 -4.49 4.44 23.15
CA ILE A 350 -4.41 3.18 22.44
C ILE A 350 -4.25 2.01 23.40
N THR A 351 -5.05 0.96 23.19
CA THR A 351 -5.00 -0.29 23.95
C THR A 351 -4.52 -1.43 23.07
N SER A 352 -4.01 -2.51 23.69
CA SER A 352 -3.62 -3.72 22.95
C SER A 352 -4.79 -4.34 22.18
N ASP A 353 -6.01 -4.18 22.69
CA ASP A 353 -7.21 -4.71 22.06
C ASP A 353 -7.57 -3.93 20.79
N ILE A 354 -7.42 -2.59 20.81
CA ILE A 354 -7.59 -1.76 19.61
C ILE A 354 -6.57 -2.17 18.55
N VAL A 355 -5.28 -2.26 18.92
CA VAL A 355 -4.21 -2.67 17.99
C VAL A 355 -4.54 -4.03 17.37
N LYS A 356 -4.87 -5.02 18.21
CA LYS A 356 -5.20 -6.38 17.75
C LYS A 356 -6.41 -6.39 16.82
N ASN A 357 -7.47 -5.68 17.16
CA ASN A 357 -8.68 -5.63 16.34
C ASN A 357 -8.39 -4.99 14.98
N CYS A 358 -7.66 -3.87 14.94
CA CYS A 358 -7.29 -3.22 13.69
C CYS A 358 -6.35 -4.07 12.83
N THR A 359 -5.40 -4.81 13.43
CA THR A 359 -4.56 -5.76 12.68
C THR A 359 -5.37 -6.88 12.04
N ILE A 360 -6.45 -7.35 12.68
CA ILE A 360 -7.31 -8.40 12.14
C ILE A 360 -8.26 -7.86 11.05
N GLU A 361 -8.74 -6.62 11.22
CA GLU A 361 -9.67 -5.97 10.28
C GLU A 361 -9.01 -5.65 8.94
N CYS A 362 -7.72 -5.32 8.93
CA CYS A 362 -7.00 -4.92 7.73
C CYS A 362 -6.39 -6.12 6.97
N GLY A 363 -6.83 -6.35 5.74
CA GLY A 363 -6.25 -7.36 4.85
C GLY A 363 -4.93 -6.95 4.22
N ASN A 364 -4.24 -7.90 3.60
CA ASN A 364 -3.03 -7.62 2.82
C ASN A 364 -3.39 -6.97 1.47
N PRO A 365 -2.58 -6.03 0.95
CA PRO A 365 -2.88 -5.37 -0.33
C PRO A 365 -2.79 -6.35 -1.50
N CYS A 366 -3.63 -6.15 -2.51
CA CYS A 366 -3.50 -6.88 -3.78
C CYS A 366 -2.28 -6.43 -4.60
N LEU A 367 -1.83 -5.19 -4.45
CA LEU A 367 -0.74 -4.56 -5.19
C LEU A 367 0.19 -3.75 -4.28
#